data_AF-A0A8X7UUZ6-F1
#
_entry.id   AF-A0A8X7UUZ6-F1
#
_cell.length_a   1.000
_cell.length_b   1.000
_cell.length_c   1.000
_cell.angle_alpha   90.00
_cell.angle_beta   90.00
_cell.angle_gamma   90.00
#
_symmetry.space_group_name_H-M   'P 1'
#
loop_
_entity.id
_entity.type
_entity.pdbx_description
1 polymer ?
#
loop_
_entity_poly.entity_id
_entity_poly.type
_entity_poly.pdbx_seq_one_letter_code
_entity_poly.pdbx_strand_id
1 'polypeptide(L)' 'MFSFSPLYISFASRRSRKSDDFEMPSHKSFMIKKKLAKKMRQNRPIPHWIRLRTDNTIRYNAKRRHWRRTKLGF' A
#
# COMPACT_ATOMS: atom_id res chain seq x y z
N MET A 1 -48.09 -15.05 19.43
CA MET A 1 -46.96 -15.28 18.51
C MET A 1 -46.93 -14.19 17.45
N PHE A 2 -46.33 -13.04 17.76
CA PHE A 2 -46.02 -12.03 16.75
C PHE A 2 -44.60 -11.55 17.01
N SER A 3 -43.67 -12.17 16.30
CA SER A 3 -42.24 -11.87 16.29
C SER A 3 -42.03 -10.56 15.51
N PHE A 4 -41.64 -9.49 16.20
CA PHE A 4 -41.12 -8.29 15.53
C PHE A 4 -39.60 -8.44 15.40
N SER A 5 -39.16 -8.70 14.17
CA SER A 5 -37.75 -8.80 13.77
C SER A 5 -36.97 -7.51 14.05
N PRO A 6 -35.68 -7.59 14.44
CA PRO A 6 -34.88 -6.44 14.76
C PRO A 6 -34.50 -5.65 13.51
N LEU A 7 -34.67 -4.33 13.61
CA LEU A 7 -34.27 -3.34 12.62
C LEU A 7 -32.79 -3.53 12.23
N TYR A 8 -32.55 -3.71 10.94
CA TYR A 8 -31.22 -3.78 10.35
C TYR A 8 -30.55 -2.40 10.47
N ILE A 9 -29.49 -2.31 11.28
CA ILE A 9 -28.62 -1.13 11.34
C ILE A 9 -27.80 -1.10 10.06
N SER A 10 -28.18 -0.22 9.13
CA SER A 10 -27.36 0.11 7.96
C SER A 10 -26.07 0.79 8.41
N PHE A 11 -24.99 0.01 8.54
CA PHE A 11 -23.64 0.55 8.55
C PHE A 11 -23.31 1.08 7.16
N ALA A 12 -23.71 2.32 6.88
CA ALA A 12 -23.13 3.08 5.80
C ALA A 12 -21.63 3.22 6.11
N SER A 13 -20.79 2.45 5.40
CA SER A 13 -19.36 2.68 5.34
C SER A 13 -19.16 4.12 4.87
N ARG A 14 -18.88 5.02 5.82
CA ARG A 14 -18.41 6.36 5.54
C ARG A 14 -17.07 6.21 4.85
N ARG A 15 -17.08 6.03 3.52
CA ARG A 15 -15.89 6.16 2.70
C ARG A 15 -15.47 7.61 2.85
N SER A 16 -14.54 7.86 3.78
CA SER A 16 -13.79 9.11 3.82
C SER A 16 -13.16 9.24 2.43
N ARG A 17 -13.77 10.10 1.60
CA ARG A 17 -13.08 10.65 0.44
C ARG A 17 -11.87 11.35 1.05
N LYS A 18 -10.68 10.80 0.82
CA LYS A 18 -9.47 11.58 1.04
C LYS A 18 -9.62 12.78 0.12
N SER A 19 -9.59 13.98 0.71
CA SER A 19 -9.27 15.17 -0.04
C SER A 19 -7.97 14.88 -0.76
N ASP A 20 -8.00 14.90 -2.09
CA ASP A 20 -6.81 15.11 -2.89
C ASP A 20 -6.38 16.55 -2.62
N ASP A 21 -5.80 16.77 -1.43
CA ASP A 21 -5.14 18.02 -1.11
C ASP A 21 -4.01 18.14 -2.13
N PHE A 22 -4.15 19.08 -3.05
CA PHE A 22 -3.07 19.58 -3.90
C PHE A 22 -2.05 20.30 -3.01
N GLU A 23 -1.49 19.57 -2.06
CA GLU A 23 -0.45 19.98 -1.14
C GLU A 23 0.84 20.07 -1.95
N MET A 24 1.52 21.22 -1.86
CA MET A 24 2.82 21.46 -2.49
C MET A 24 3.69 20.21 -2.32
N PRO A 25 4.29 19.64 -3.37
CA PRO A 25 4.93 18.33 -3.31
C PRO A 25 6.12 18.26 -2.35
N SER A 26 6.59 19.39 -1.83
CA SER A 26 7.62 19.51 -0.81
C SER A 26 7.09 19.35 0.62
N HIS A 27 5.89 19.82 0.93
CA HIS A 27 5.32 19.84 2.27
C HIS A 27 4.53 18.56 2.49
N LYS A 28 5.07 17.65 3.30
CA LYS A 28 4.48 16.33 3.56
C LYS A 28 4.46 16.04 5.04
N SER A 29 3.37 15.45 5.52
CA SER A 29 3.27 14.92 6.88
C SER A 29 4.29 13.80 7.15
N PHE A 30 4.64 13.61 8.42
CA PHE A 30 5.58 12.56 8.84
C PHE A 30 5.15 11.16 8.43
N MET A 31 3.84 10.86 8.47
CA MET A 31 3.32 9.56 8.04
C MET A 31 3.57 9.28 6.57
N ILE A 32 3.36 10.29 5.69
CA ILE A 32 3.63 10.15 4.26
C ILE A 32 5.13 9.98 4.02
N LYS A 33 5.99 10.75 4.70
CA LYS A 33 7.45 10.59 4.63
C LYS A 33 7.89 9.17 5.00
N LYS A 34 7.32 8.59 6.08
CA LYS A 34 7.58 7.20 6.50
C LYS A 34 7.15 6.18 5.44
N LYS A 35 5.97 6.36 4.83
CA LYS A 35 5.49 5.52 3.72
C LYS A 35 6.42 5.60 2.51
N LEU A 36 6.81 6.81 2.10
CA LEU A 36 7.73 7.03 0.97
C LEU A 36 9.09 6.37 1.23
N ALA A 37 9.68 6.59 2.41
CA ALA A 37 10.95 5.97 2.79
C ALA A 37 10.88 4.44 2.78
N LYS A 38 9.78 3.85 3.27
CA LYS A 38 9.58 2.40 3.21
C LYS A 38 9.49 1.88 1.78
N LYS A 39 8.77 2.58 0.90
CA LYS A 39 8.64 2.21 -0.53
C LYS A 39 9.96 2.36 -1.27
N MET A 40 10.79 3.35 -0.94
CA MET A 40 12.16 3.45 -1.45
C MET A 40 13.00 2.25 -1.02
N ARG A 41 12.97 1.90 0.27
CA ARG A 41 13.75 0.77 0.81
C ARG A 41 13.32 -0.60 0.26
N GLN A 42 12.04 -0.76 -0.08
CA GLN A 42 11.53 -1.98 -0.71
C GLN A 42 11.96 -2.12 -2.18
N ASN A 43 12.26 -1.02 -2.85
CA ASN A 43 12.53 -0.99 -4.29
C ASN A 43 13.98 -1.36 -4.64
N ARG A 44 14.44 -2.50 -4.14
CA ARG A 44 15.81 -3.01 -4.30
C ARG A 44 15.83 -4.37 -5.02
N PRO A 45 16.91 -4.72 -5.74
CA PRO A 45 17.09 -6.05 -6.30
C PRO A 45 17.27 -7.11 -5.20
N ILE A 46 17.06 -8.38 -5.57
CA ILE A 46 17.29 -9.51 -4.67
C ILE A 46 18.80 -9.71 -4.47
N PRO A 47 19.27 -9.92 -3.23
CA PRO A 47 20.66 -10.28 -2.94
C PRO A 47 21.14 -11.54 -3.66
N HIS A 48 22.42 -11.56 -4.05
CA HIS A 48 23.00 -12.66 -4.83
C HIS A 48 22.93 -14.02 -4.10
N TRP A 49 23.34 -14.05 -2.84
CA TRP A 49 23.38 -15.28 -2.03
C TRP A 49 22.01 -15.96 -1.88
N ILE A 50 20.90 -15.23 -2.02
CA ILE A 50 19.56 -15.82 -2.02
C ILE A 50 19.38 -16.71 -3.25
N ARG A 51 19.92 -16.33 -4.41
CA ARG A 51 19.88 -17.15 -5.63
C ARG A 51 20.67 -18.45 -5.49
N LEU A 52 21.67 -18.46 -4.62
CA LEU A 52 22.54 -19.61 -4.37
C LEU A 52 21.97 -20.58 -3.32
N ARG A 53 20.87 -20.24 -2.64
CA ARG A 53 20.23 -21.17 -1.70
C ARG A 53 19.58 -22.33 -2.46
N THR A 54 19.71 -23.54 -1.93
CA THR A 54 19.04 -24.74 -2.42
C THR A 54 17.51 -24.56 -2.38
N ASP A 55 16.81 -25.17 -3.34
CA ASP A 55 15.35 -25.14 -3.49
C ASP A 55 14.71 -23.74 -3.57
N ASN A 56 15.48 -22.75 -4.01
CA ASN A 56 14.95 -21.40 -4.20
C ASN A 56 14.28 -21.22 -5.58
N THR A 57 12.97 -20.96 -5.57
CA THR A 57 12.18 -20.65 -6.77
C THR A 57 12.22 -19.17 -7.17
N ILE A 58 12.69 -18.28 -6.29
CA ILE A 58 12.64 -16.83 -6.45
C ILE A 58 13.88 -16.32 -7.20
N ARG A 59 13.69 -15.88 -8.47
CA ARG A 59 14.78 -15.36 -9.33
C ARG A 59 14.94 -13.83 -9.31
N TYR A 60 13.81 -13.11 -9.29
CA TYR A 60 13.76 -11.64 -9.35
C TYR A 60 12.66 -11.07 -8.45
N ASN A 61 12.76 -9.78 -8.10
CA ASN A 61 11.77 -9.10 -7.29
C ASN A 61 10.60 -8.64 -8.17
N ALA A 62 9.55 -9.46 -8.26
CA ALA A 62 8.36 -9.15 -9.04
C ALA A 62 7.62 -7.88 -8.59
N LYS A 63 7.80 -7.47 -7.32
CA LYS A 63 7.17 -6.27 -6.75
C LYS A 63 8.05 -5.02 -6.85
N ARG A 64 9.16 -5.08 -7.59
CA ARG A 64 10.02 -3.91 -7.84
C ARG A 64 9.26 -2.90 -8.69
N ARG A 65 9.40 -1.61 -8.38
CA ARG A 65 8.61 -0.52 -8.96
C ARG A 65 9.49 0.47 -9.71
N HIS A 66 9.03 0.96 -10.86
CA HIS A 66 9.64 2.12 -11.52
C HIS A 66 8.71 3.33 -11.44
N TRP A 67 9.26 4.49 -11.09
CA TRP A 67 8.47 5.69 -10.79
C TRP A 67 7.77 6.32 -12.00
N ARG A 68 8.28 6.07 -13.22
CA ARG A 68 7.60 6.48 -14.46
C ARG A 68 6.47 5.52 -14.86
N ARG A 69 6.55 4.23 -14.49
CA ARG A 69 5.58 3.21 -14.92
C ARG A 69 4.38 3.11 -13.97
N THR A 70 4.62 3.05 -12.65
CA THR A 70 3.55 2.81 -11.67
C THR A 70 3.63 3.80 -10.49
N LYS A 71 2.49 4.45 -10.21
CA LYS A 71 2.33 5.43 -9.12
C LYS A 71 1.96 4.74 -7.81
N LEU A 72 2.20 5.42 -6.69
CA LEU A 72 2.07 4.84 -5.35
C LEU A 72 0.65 4.91 -4.77
N GLY A 73 -0.24 5.72 -5.34
CA GLY A 73 -1.69 5.77 -5.05
C GLY A 73 -2.03 5.73 -3.56
N PHE A 74 -1.72 6.80 -2.82
CA PHE A 74 -2.00 6.91 -1.39
C PHE A 74 -3.17 7.83 -1.10
#